data_AF-A0A1B9L8N4-F1
#
_entry.id   AF-A0A1B9L8N4-F1
#
_cell.length_a   1.000
_cell.length_b   1.000
_cell.length_c   1.000
_cell.angle_alpha   90.00
_cell.angle_beta   90.00
_cell.angle_gamma   90.00
#
_symmetry.space_group_name_H-M   'P 1'
#
loop_
_entity.id
_entity.type
_entity.pdbx_description
1 polymer ?
#
loop_
_entity_poly.entity_id
_entity_poly.type
_entity_poly.pdbx_seq_one_letter_code
_entity_poly.pdbx_strand_id
1 'polypeptide(L)'
;MPSKYRPQILGWIGDLDKGTQYITGADDRLLYANDNYCAFIRKIKSDQIFYLCIFSFVAIGLIPIMILWLLLIFVYNIYNQLHITILGVSAFIICFIAFYVIIPEVYQNLFTRRGSPIIFNRKTGKVYVNESYFFNFKVLRNPLTFFHPNKKRIKEYDWAYLQGVVVHNFSNYSLNTTILMVCKPHTHKTIDHILLDPARVGVGSYMVWGWVNNFMCCNDLINLNAGKYKSEQEIQFKKEIIKGQGWPEWMVEAFNATSQSELAEIKQKYHVKP
;
A
#
# COMPACT_ATOMS: atom_id res chain seq x y z
N MET A 1 -24.89 7.17 -6.61
CA MET A 1 -24.39 7.80 -7.87
C MET A 1 -23.00 7.24 -8.13
N PRO A 2 -22.59 6.87 -9.35
CA PRO A 2 -21.24 6.35 -9.59
C PRO A 2 -20.15 7.41 -9.33
N SER A 3 -18.90 6.99 -9.16
CA SER A 3 -17.76 7.92 -8.97
C SER A 3 -17.72 8.97 -10.08
N LYS A 4 -17.32 10.20 -9.76
CA LYS A 4 -17.00 11.20 -10.79
C LYS A 4 -15.73 10.85 -11.57
N TYR A 5 -14.82 10.06 -10.98
CA TYR A 5 -13.53 9.69 -11.56
C TYR A 5 -13.64 8.53 -12.56
N ARG A 6 -12.87 8.61 -13.66
CA ARG A 6 -12.92 7.64 -14.76
C ARG A 6 -11.52 7.10 -15.10
N PRO A 7 -11.35 5.79 -15.33
CA PRO A 7 -12.39 4.75 -15.35
C PRO A 7 -12.94 4.44 -13.95
N GLN A 8 -14.14 3.86 -13.90
CA GLN A 8 -14.74 3.45 -12.63
C GLN A 8 -13.94 2.30 -12.02
N ILE A 9 -13.76 2.34 -10.70
CA ILE A 9 -13.20 1.24 -9.96
C ILE A 9 -14.34 0.34 -9.47
N LEU A 10 -14.15 -0.96 -9.63
CA LEU A 10 -15.05 -1.96 -9.09
C LEU A 10 -15.16 -1.80 -7.57
N GLY A 11 -16.38 -1.89 -7.03
CA GLY A 11 -16.61 -1.79 -5.58
C GLY A 11 -16.59 -0.38 -5.04
N TRP A 12 -16.69 0.63 -5.89
CA TRP A 12 -16.85 2.02 -5.46
C TRP A 12 -17.95 2.17 -4.39
N ILE A 13 -17.64 2.90 -3.32
CA ILE A 13 -18.57 3.26 -2.24
C ILE A 13 -18.86 4.76 -2.28
N GLY A 14 -17.81 5.57 -2.38
CA GLY A 14 -17.91 7.01 -2.23
C GLY A 14 -16.65 7.73 -2.71
N ASP A 15 -16.86 8.91 -3.29
CA ASP A 15 -15.77 9.85 -3.55
C ASP A 15 -15.52 10.67 -2.30
N LEU A 16 -14.24 10.89 -1.96
CA LEU A 16 -13.85 11.69 -0.82
C LEU A 16 -13.42 13.06 -1.28
N ASP A 17 -14.23 14.07 -1.00
CA ASP A 17 -13.90 15.45 -1.32
C ASP A 17 -12.79 15.98 -0.41
N LYS A 18 -11.99 16.88 -0.96
CA LYS A 18 -11.01 17.66 -0.18
C LYS A 18 -11.76 18.74 0.59
N GLY A 19 -11.35 18.95 1.84
CA GLY A 19 -11.93 19.96 2.71
C GLY A 19 -11.53 19.72 4.16
N THR A 20 -12.00 20.59 5.03
CA THR A 20 -11.80 20.48 6.48
C THR A 20 -12.72 19.38 7.02
N GLN A 21 -12.18 18.16 7.14
CA GLN A 21 -12.88 17.05 7.78
C GLN A 21 -12.42 16.99 9.23
N TYR A 22 -13.33 17.21 10.18
CA TYR A 22 -13.02 17.12 11.62
C TYR A 22 -12.61 15.69 11.98
N ILE A 23 -11.32 15.46 12.22
CA ILE A 23 -10.81 14.19 12.75
C ILE A 23 -9.80 14.51 13.84
N THR A 24 -10.07 14.00 15.03
CA THR A 24 -9.42 14.37 16.31
C THR A 24 -8.44 13.32 16.84
N GLY A 25 -7.74 12.61 15.94
CA GLY A 25 -6.76 11.59 16.37
C GLY A 25 -5.70 11.30 15.32
N ALA A 26 -4.46 11.10 15.78
CA ALA A 26 -3.39 10.57 14.95
C ALA A 26 -3.65 9.08 14.65
N ASP A 27 -3.59 8.70 13.38
CA ASP A 27 -3.67 7.30 12.94
C ASP A 27 -2.35 6.57 13.27
N ASP A 28 -2.40 5.32 13.72
CA ASP A 28 -1.19 4.52 14.04
C ASP A 28 -0.24 4.30 12.85
N ARG A 29 -0.71 4.60 11.64
CA ARG A 29 0.10 4.55 10.42
C ARG A 29 0.83 5.85 10.11
N LEU A 30 0.53 6.93 10.82
CA LEU A 30 1.34 8.13 10.76
C LEU A 30 2.69 7.82 11.41
N LEU A 31 3.72 7.70 10.58
CA LEU A 31 5.08 7.49 11.05
C LEU A 31 5.70 8.77 11.58
N TYR A 32 5.44 9.87 10.88
CA TYR A 32 6.11 11.14 11.09
C TYR A 32 5.28 12.28 10.51
N ALA A 33 5.26 13.41 11.21
CA ALA A 33 4.77 14.68 10.68
C ALA A 33 5.57 15.82 11.31
N ASN A 34 5.88 16.82 10.49
CA ASN A 34 6.42 18.11 10.92
C ASN A 34 5.75 19.23 10.14
N ASP A 35 6.31 20.43 10.23
CA ASP A 35 5.75 21.59 9.54
C ASP A 35 5.89 21.58 8.01
N ASN A 36 6.67 20.66 7.46
CA ASN A 36 6.95 20.59 6.02
C ASN A 36 6.23 19.40 5.37
N TYR A 37 6.36 18.21 5.95
CA TYR A 37 5.84 16.97 5.42
C TYR A 37 5.34 16.00 6.48
N CYS A 38 4.50 15.06 6.06
CA CYS A 38 4.10 13.90 6.84
C CYS A 38 4.32 12.61 6.05
N ALA A 39 4.45 11.47 6.75
CA ALA A 39 4.70 10.16 6.17
C ALA A 39 3.76 9.11 6.75
N PHE A 40 3.09 8.37 5.87
CA PHE A 40 2.17 7.28 6.22
C PHE A 40 2.68 5.93 5.74
N ILE A 41 2.57 4.91 6.60
CA ILE A 41 2.69 3.49 6.21
C ILE A 41 1.33 2.92 5.83
N ARG A 42 1.34 1.82 5.10
CA ARG A 42 0.10 1.16 4.66
C ARG A 42 -0.25 -0.04 5.54
N LYS A 43 0.73 -0.61 6.24
CA LYS A 43 0.55 -1.76 7.12
C LYS A 43 1.27 -1.55 8.45
N ILE A 44 0.56 -1.65 9.56
CA ILE A 44 1.18 -1.58 10.89
C ILE A 44 1.99 -2.84 11.20
N LYS A 45 2.91 -2.73 12.17
CA LYS A 45 3.83 -3.82 12.54
C LYS A 45 3.08 -5.07 13.02
N SER A 46 2.03 -4.90 13.83
CA SER A 46 1.22 -6.01 14.35
C SER A 46 0.57 -6.79 13.22
N ASP A 47 -0.09 -6.09 12.30
CA ASP A 47 -0.75 -6.71 11.15
C ASP A 47 0.25 -7.46 10.29
N GLN A 48 1.40 -6.85 9.99
CA GLN A 48 2.45 -7.50 9.21
C GLN A 48 2.89 -8.82 9.84
N ILE A 49 3.14 -8.85 11.15
CA ILE A 49 3.52 -10.07 11.87
C ILE A 49 2.37 -11.07 11.90
N PHE A 50 1.15 -10.62 12.16
CA PHE A 50 -0.03 -11.47 12.25
C PHE A 50 -0.30 -12.22 10.94
N TYR A 51 -0.38 -11.47 9.83
CA TYR A 51 -0.58 -12.08 8.51
C TYR A 51 0.60 -12.95 8.10
N LEU A 52 1.85 -12.56 8.43
CA LEU A 52 3.00 -13.40 8.18
C LEU A 52 2.86 -14.77 8.87
N CYS A 53 2.49 -14.78 10.15
CA CYS A 53 2.33 -16.01 10.91
C CYS A 53 1.24 -16.90 10.33
N ILE A 54 0.06 -16.33 10.02
CA ILE A 54 -1.05 -17.08 9.42
C ILE A 54 -0.63 -17.73 8.10
N PHE A 55 -0.13 -16.93 7.16
CA PHE A 55 0.21 -17.44 5.84
C PHE A 55 1.40 -18.40 5.86
N SER A 56 2.37 -18.20 6.76
CA SER A 56 3.47 -19.15 6.94
C SER A 56 3.00 -20.47 7.53
N PHE A 57 2.08 -20.45 8.51
CA PHE A 57 1.50 -21.66 9.07
C PHE A 57 0.74 -22.48 8.01
N VAL A 58 -0.08 -21.82 7.20
CA VAL A 58 -0.79 -22.47 6.09
C VAL A 58 0.19 -23.01 5.05
N ALA A 59 1.22 -22.25 4.68
CA ALA A 59 2.25 -22.70 3.73
C ALA A 59 2.98 -23.96 4.22
N ILE A 60 3.38 -23.99 5.49
CA ILE A 60 4.06 -25.15 6.10
C ILE A 60 3.11 -26.35 6.15
N GLY A 61 1.83 -26.14 6.51
CA GLY A 61 0.83 -27.20 6.58
C GLY A 61 0.48 -27.81 5.22
N LEU A 62 0.57 -27.05 4.12
CA LEU A 62 0.29 -27.56 2.77
C LEU A 62 1.37 -28.50 2.23
N ILE A 63 2.63 -28.38 2.68
CA ILE A 63 3.74 -29.24 2.23
C ILE A 63 3.47 -30.74 2.53
N PRO A 64 3.19 -31.17 3.77
CA PRO A 64 2.90 -32.58 4.05
C PRO A 64 1.61 -33.06 3.37
N ILE A 65 0.61 -32.18 3.21
CA ILE A 65 -0.63 -32.51 2.49
C ILE A 65 -0.33 -32.82 1.02
N MET A 66 0.53 -32.04 0.37
CA MET A 66 0.96 -32.32 -1.01
C MET A 66 1.70 -33.66 -1.13
N ILE A 67 2.61 -33.94 -0.19
CA ILE A 67 3.35 -35.22 -0.17
C ILE A 67 2.37 -36.38 0.00
N LEU A 68 1.40 -36.26 0.90
CA LEU A 68 0.36 -37.27 1.12
C LEU A 68 -0.43 -37.54 -0.17
N TRP A 69 -0.92 -36.49 -0.85
CA TRP A 69 -1.64 -36.67 -2.11
C TRP A 69 -0.80 -37.33 -3.19
N LEU A 70 0.48 -36.96 -3.29
CA LEU A 70 1.41 -37.56 -4.25
C LEU A 70 1.63 -39.05 -3.97
N LEU A 71 1.78 -39.44 -2.70
CA LEU A 71 1.86 -40.85 -2.29
C LEU A 71 0.57 -41.62 -2.59
N LEU A 72 -0.59 -41.04 -2.30
CA LEU A 72 -1.89 -41.66 -2.60
C LEU A 72 -2.08 -41.88 -4.10
N ILE A 73 -1.73 -40.89 -4.94
CA ILE A 73 -1.76 -41.03 -6.41
C ILE A 73 -0.92 -42.23 -6.84
N PHE A 74 0.31 -42.36 -6.31
CA PHE A 74 1.19 -43.47 -6.68
C PHE A 74 0.63 -44.83 -6.26
N VAL A 75 0.16 -44.96 -5.01
CA VAL A 75 -0.40 -46.21 -4.46
C VAL A 75 -1.64 -46.63 -5.25
N TYR A 76 -2.62 -45.74 -5.43
CA TYR A 76 -3.88 -46.10 -6.08
C TYR A 76 -3.77 -46.28 -7.59
N ASN A 77 -2.75 -45.69 -8.23
CA ASN A 77 -2.41 -45.97 -9.62
C ASN A 77 -1.91 -47.42 -9.79
N ILE A 78 -1.09 -47.93 -8.85
CA ILE A 78 -0.65 -49.34 -8.86
C ILE A 78 -1.84 -50.29 -8.76
N TYR A 79 -2.82 -49.98 -7.91
CA TYR A 79 -4.02 -50.80 -7.73
C TYR A 79 -5.12 -50.57 -8.80
N ASN A 80 -4.82 -49.79 -9.86
CA ASN A 80 -5.73 -49.46 -10.96
C ASN A 80 -7.08 -48.83 -10.51
N GLN A 81 -7.07 -48.09 -9.40
CA GLN A 81 -8.25 -47.42 -8.84
C GLN A 81 -8.43 -46.02 -9.45
N LEU A 82 -8.85 -45.97 -10.72
CA LEU A 82 -8.90 -44.76 -11.54
C LEU A 82 -9.61 -43.57 -10.86
N HIS A 83 -10.76 -43.78 -10.23
CA HIS A 83 -11.54 -42.72 -9.59
C HIS A 83 -10.77 -42.03 -8.44
N ILE A 84 -10.06 -42.81 -7.63
CA ILE A 84 -9.28 -42.29 -6.49
C ILE A 84 -8.04 -41.56 -7.01
N THR A 85 -7.39 -42.09 -8.05
CA THR A 85 -6.26 -41.43 -8.71
C THR A 85 -6.66 -40.06 -9.27
N ILE A 86 -7.82 -39.96 -9.95
CA ILE A 86 -8.33 -38.68 -10.47
C ILE A 86 -8.60 -37.69 -9.32
N LEU A 87 -9.24 -38.15 -8.23
CA LEU A 87 -9.46 -37.32 -7.05
C LEU A 87 -8.13 -36.80 -6.47
N GLY A 88 -7.14 -37.68 -6.32
CA GLY A 88 -5.81 -37.31 -5.83
C GLY A 88 -5.13 -36.26 -6.71
N VAL A 89 -5.18 -36.42 -8.03
CA VAL A 89 -4.64 -35.42 -8.98
C VAL A 89 -5.36 -34.08 -8.83
N SER A 90 -6.69 -34.09 -8.72
CA SER A 90 -7.47 -32.85 -8.54
C SER A 90 -7.10 -32.12 -7.25
N ALA A 91 -6.98 -32.85 -6.13
CA ALA A 91 -6.58 -32.29 -4.84
C ALA A 91 -5.14 -31.74 -4.86
N PHE A 92 -4.23 -32.43 -5.55
CA PHE A 92 -2.86 -31.98 -5.77
C PHE A 92 -2.80 -30.66 -6.55
N ILE A 93 -3.60 -30.53 -7.62
CA ILE A 93 -3.72 -29.27 -8.38
C ILE A 93 -4.26 -28.14 -7.49
N ILE A 94 -5.27 -28.41 -6.67
CA ILE A 94 -5.83 -27.43 -5.72
C ILE A 94 -4.75 -26.95 -4.73
N CYS A 95 -3.86 -27.83 -4.26
CA CYS A 95 -2.74 -27.43 -3.40
C CYS A 95 -1.78 -26.45 -4.10
N PHE A 96 -1.47 -26.65 -5.39
CA PHE A 96 -0.67 -25.69 -6.15
C PHE A 96 -1.35 -24.34 -6.30
N ILE A 97 -2.66 -24.34 -6.56
CA ILE A 97 -3.46 -23.11 -6.62
C ILE A 97 -3.42 -22.39 -5.26
N ALA A 98 -3.53 -23.13 -4.16
CA ALA A 98 -3.41 -22.56 -2.81
C ALA A 98 -2.02 -21.93 -2.59
N PHE A 99 -0.93 -22.62 -2.95
CA PHE A 99 0.43 -22.07 -2.88
C PHE A 99 0.61 -20.81 -3.72
N TYR A 100 0.04 -20.80 -4.93
CA TYR A 100 0.06 -19.63 -5.81
C TYR A 100 -0.54 -18.38 -5.15
N VAL A 101 -1.58 -18.55 -4.31
CA VAL A 101 -2.20 -17.45 -3.56
C VAL A 101 -1.42 -17.10 -2.28
N ILE A 102 -0.89 -18.10 -1.56
CA ILE A 102 -0.25 -17.91 -0.25
C ILE A 102 1.15 -17.32 -0.36
N ILE A 103 1.96 -17.76 -1.33
CA ILE A 103 3.35 -17.33 -1.47
C ILE A 103 3.48 -15.80 -1.59
N PRO A 104 2.68 -15.09 -2.43
CA PRO A 104 2.70 -13.64 -2.48
C PRO A 104 2.40 -12.95 -1.14
N GLU A 105 1.49 -13.51 -0.34
CA GLU A 105 1.14 -12.96 0.97
C GLU A 105 2.26 -13.15 1.99
N VAL A 106 2.86 -14.34 2.07
CA VAL A 106 4.05 -14.58 2.92
C VAL A 106 5.16 -13.61 2.54
N TYR A 107 5.43 -13.49 1.24
CA TYR A 107 6.48 -12.63 0.73
C TYR A 107 6.26 -11.16 1.03
N GLN A 108 5.05 -10.65 0.78
CA GLN A 108 4.71 -9.27 1.08
C GLN A 108 4.97 -8.97 2.56
N ASN A 109 4.58 -9.88 3.45
CA ASN A 109 4.73 -9.69 4.88
C ASN A 109 6.16 -9.89 5.40
N LEU A 110 7.01 -10.62 4.68
CA LEU A 110 8.45 -10.74 5.00
C LEU A 110 9.26 -9.54 4.53
N PHE A 111 9.08 -9.13 3.27
CA PHE A 111 10.05 -8.26 2.59
C PHE A 111 9.57 -6.82 2.41
N THR A 112 8.26 -6.55 2.46
CA THR A 112 7.81 -5.17 2.36
C THR A 112 7.95 -4.50 3.72
N ARG A 113 8.71 -3.41 3.79
CA ARG A 113 8.80 -2.58 5.01
C ARG A 113 7.49 -1.82 5.18
N ARG A 114 6.45 -2.48 5.69
CA ARG A 114 5.16 -1.85 6.08
C ARG A 114 4.44 -1.14 4.92
N GLY A 115 4.69 -1.60 3.70
CA GLY A 115 4.09 -1.12 2.47
C GLY A 115 4.70 0.12 1.82
N SER A 116 5.88 0.53 2.27
CA SER A 116 6.67 1.66 1.76
C SER A 116 5.92 3.00 1.86
N PRO A 117 6.52 4.01 2.52
CA PRO A 117 5.78 5.17 2.97
C PRO A 117 5.31 6.05 1.81
N ILE A 118 4.16 6.68 2.01
CA ILE A 118 3.70 7.79 1.18
C ILE A 118 4.01 9.06 1.96
N ILE A 119 4.70 10.00 1.31
CA ILE A 119 5.14 11.25 1.92
C ILE A 119 4.38 12.40 1.28
N PHE A 120 3.73 13.22 2.09
CA PHE A 120 2.99 14.41 1.66
C PHE A 120 3.72 15.63 2.17
N ASN A 121 4.14 16.55 1.29
CA ASN A 121 4.77 17.80 1.67
C ASN A 121 3.82 18.97 1.40
N ARG A 122 3.37 19.63 2.47
CA ARG A 122 2.38 20.71 2.40
C ARG A 122 2.97 22.04 1.91
N LYS A 123 4.28 22.25 2.10
CA LYS A 123 4.97 23.48 1.66
C LYS A 123 5.21 23.52 0.17
N THR A 124 5.46 22.36 -0.43
CA THR A 124 5.66 22.20 -1.87
C THR A 124 4.38 21.81 -2.61
N GLY A 125 3.40 21.24 -1.92
CA GLY A 125 2.18 20.69 -2.52
C GLY A 125 2.42 19.38 -3.27
N LYS A 126 3.50 18.67 -2.94
CA LYS A 126 3.92 17.43 -3.61
C LYS A 126 3.67 16.19 -2.76
N VAL A 127 3.43 15.08 -3.44
CA VAL A 127 3.24 13.76 -2.85
C VAL A 127 4.24 12.80 -3.47
N TYR A 128 5.05 12.20 -2.63
CA TYR A 128 6.09 11.27 -3.05
C TYR A 128 5.68 9.86 -2.66
N VAL A 129 5.66 8.98 -3.66
CA VAL A 129 5.30 7.58 -3.50
C VAL A 129 6.49 6.74 -3.88
N ASN A 130 6.94 5.93 -2.93
CA ASN A 130 7.78 4.78 -3.21
C ASN A 130 6.93 3.55 -2.90
N GLU A 131 6.36 2.95 -3.93
CA GLU A 131 5.47 1.82 -3.80
C GLU A 131 6.16 0.55 -4.28
N SER A 132 6.20 -0.47 -3.43
CA SER A 132 6.52 -1.81 -3.89
C SER A 132 5.39 -2.32 -4.79
N TYR A 133 5.73 -2.94 -5.92
CA TYR A 133 4.77 -3.39 -6.93
C TYR A 133 3.65 -4.30 -6.37
N PHE A 134 3.85 -4.91 -5.20
CA PHE A 134 2.87 -5.70 -4.45
C PHE A 134 1.65 -4.91 -3.94
N PHE A 135 1.77 -3.59 -3.73
CA PHE A 135 0.66 -2.75 -3.27
C PHE A 135 -0.19 -2.20 -4.41
N ASN A 136 0.13 -2.56 -5.66
CA ASN A 136 -0.70 -2.24 -6.80
C ASN A 136 -2.07 -2.93 -6.65
N PHE A 137 -3.15 -2.15 -6.71
CA PHE A 137 -4.56 -2.56 -6.53
C PHE A 137 -5.11 -3.51 -7.62
N LYS A 138 -4.26 -4.29 -8.30
CA LYS A 138 -4.75 -5.27 -9.28
C LYS A 138 -5.30 -6.49 -8.56
N VAL A 139 -6.52 -6.90 -8.95
CA VAL A 139 -7.28 -8.03 -8.40
C VAL A 139 -6.49 -9.34 -8.39
N LEU A 140 -5.61 -9.54 -9.38
CA LEU A 140 -4.71 -10.69 -9.43
C LEU A 140 -3.26 -10.21 -9.51
N ARG A 141 -2.48 -10.50 -8.46
CA ARG A 141 -1.05 -10.24 -8.46
C ARG A 141 -0.36 -11.33 -9.30
N ASN A 142 0.40 -10.92 -10.31
CA ASN A 142 1.21 -11.86 -11.08
C ASN A 142 2.37 -12.34 -10.19
N PRO A 143 2.50 -13.63 -9.87
CA PRO A 143 3.56 -14.13 -9.00
C PRO A 143 4.95 -13.86 -9.58
N LEU A 144 5.11 -13.63 -10.90
CA LEU A 144 6.41 -13.27 -11.47
C LEU A 144 6.95 -11.95 -10.92
N THR A 145 6.11 -11.08 -10.35
CA THR A 145 6.57 -9.87 -9.67
C THR A 145 7.33 -10.20 -8.38
N PHE A 146 7.20 -11.42 -7.86
CA PHE A 146 8.03 -12.01 -6.79
C PHE A 146 9.51 -12.07 -7.15
N PHE A 147 9.84 -12.35 -8.40
CA PHE A 147 11.24 -12.41 -8.83
C PHE A 147 11.88 -11.02 -8.94
N HIS A 148 11.13 -9.95 -8.66
CA HIS A 148 11.61 -8.59 -8.70
C HIS A 148 11.22 -7.79 -7.43
N PRO A 149 11.68 -8.18 -6.22
CA PRO A 149 11.43 -7.45 -4.96
C PRO A 149 11.76 -5.97 -5.04
N ASN A 150 12.85 -5.69 -5.75
CA ASN A 150 13.46 -4.38 -5.85
C ASN A 150 12.76 -3.50 -6.88
N LYS A 151 11.82 -4.05 -7.66
CA LYS A 151 11.04 -3.26 -8.60
C LYS A 151 10.03 -2.42 -7.82
N LYS A 152 10.36 -1.14 -7.70
CA LYS A 152 9.55 -0.14 -7.03
C LYS A 152 9.03 0.87 -8.03
N ARG A 153 7.82 1.35 -7.78
CA ARG A 153 7.26 2.51 -8.45
C ARG A 153 7.59 3.72 -7.59
N ILE A 154 8.53 4.52 -8.06
CA ILE A 154 8.94 5.76 -7.40
C ILE A 154 8.46 6.92 -8.27
N LYS A 155 7.51 7.69 -7.75
CA LYS A 155 6.88 8.78 -8.49
C LYS A 155 6.55 9.96 -7.57
N GLU A 156 6.64 11.15 -8.15
CA GLU A 156 6.15 12.41 -7.58
C GLU A 156 4.79 12.73 -8.22
N TYR A 157 3.87 13.26 -7.41
CA TYR A 157 2.57 13.74 -7.86
C TYR A 157 2.26 15.09 -7.25
N ASP A 158 1.44 15.87 -7.93
CA ASP A 158 0.87 17.08 -7.36
C ASP A 158 -0.34 16.75 -6.48
N TRP A 159 -0.33 17.28 -5.26
CA TRP A 159 -1.47 17.17 -4.35
C TRP A 159 -2.76 17.67 -4.99
N ALA A 160 -2.70 18.74 -5.78
CA ALA A 160 -3.87 19.32 -6.46
C ALA A 160 -4.65 18.30 -7.29
N TYR A 161 -3.96 17.35 -7.93
CA TYR A 161 -4.55 16.36 -8.85
C TYR A 161 -4.85 14.99 -8.22
N LEU A 162 -4.49 14.81 -6.94
CA LEU A 162 -4.82 13.61 -6.17
C LEU A 162 -6.20 13.72 -5.55
N GLN A 163 -7.00 12.67 -5.64
CA GLN A 163 -8.36 12.64 -5.09
C GLN A 163 -8.63 11.33 -4.38
N GLY A 164 -9.27 11.37 -3.21
CA GLY A 164 -9.59 10.18 -2.43
C GLY A 164 -10.85 9.50 -2.94
N VAL A 165 -10.84 8.17 -3.00
CA VAL A 165 -12.01 7.34 -3.31
C VAL A 165 -12.00 6.14 -2.38
N VAL A 166 -13.17 5.82 -1.82
CA VAL A 166 -13.36 4.61 -1.01
C VAL A 166 -13.98 3.53 -1.87
N VAL A 167 -13.40 2.34 -1.79
CA VAL A 167 -13.88 1.14 -2.46
C VAL A 167 -14.02 0.00 -1.45
N HIS A 168 -14.98 -0.89 -1.68
CA HIS A 168 -15.05 -2.17 -1.02
C HIS A 168 -13.86 -3.01 -1.44
N ASN A 169 -13.15 -3.53 -0.44
CA ASN A 169 -12.19 -4.58 -0.64
C ASN A 169 -12.99 -5.88 -0.85
N PHE A 170 -13.04 -6.42 -2.07
CA PHE A 170 -13.77 -7.66 -2.38
C PHE A 170 -13.17 -8.94 -1.77
N SER A 171 -12.21 -8.82 -0.84
CA SER A 171 -11.88 -9.92 0.05
C SER A 171 -13.02 -10.09 1.08
N ASN A 172 -13.28 -11.32 1.54
CA ASN A 172 -14.51 -11.76 2.26
C ASN A 172 -14.88 -11.01 3.57
N TYR A 173 -14.24 -9.90 3.90
CA TYR A 173 -14.54 -9.05 5.04
C TYR A 173 -15.03 -7.70 4.54
N SER A 174 -16.00 -7.08 5.22
CA SER A 174 -16.55 -5.74 4.93
C SER A 174 -15.54 -4.60 5.17
N LEU A 175 -14.35 -4.74 4.61
CA LEU A 175 -13.24 -3.83 4.73
C LEU A 175 -13.32 -2.83 3.59
N ASN A 176 -13.17 -1.57 3.97
CA ASN A 176 -13.10 -0.45 3.05
C ASN A 176 -11.63 -0.12 2.81
N THR A 177 -11.32 0.20 1.56
CA THR A 177 -9.99 0.57 1.08
C THR A 177 -10.04 1.98 0.55
N THR A 178 -9.10 2.82 0.94
CA THR A 178 -8.97 4.18 0.40
C THR A 178 -7.88 4.20 -0.66
N ILE A 179 -8.27 4.61 -1.86
CA ILE A 179 -7.40 4.75 -3.03
C ILE A 179 -7.32 6.23 -3.39
N LEU A 180 -6.11 6.68 -3.69
CA LEU A 180 -5.90 7.98 -4.32
C LEU A 180 -5.91 7.82 -5.84
N MET A 181 -6.84 8.51 -6.48
CA MET A 181 -6.90 8.69 -7.92
C MET A 181 -5.99 9.85 -8.30
N VAL A 182 -4.98 9.57 -9.12
CA VAL A 182 -4.19 10.62 -9.77
C VAL A 182 -4.92 11.01 -11.05
N CYS A 183 -5.45 12.22 -11.09
CA CYS A 183 -6.19 12.72 -12.25
C CYS A 183 -5.29 13.52 -13.19
N LYS A 184 -5.67 13.65 -14.47
CA LYS A 184 -5.08 14.70 -15.31
C LYS A 184 -5.49 16.07 -14.79
N PRO A 185 -4.66 17.11 -14.97
CA PRO A 185 -4.96 18.46 -14.54
C PRO A 185 -6.37 18.91 -14.95
N HIS A 186 -7.15 19.40 -13.99
CA HIS A 186 -8.52 19.91 -14.19
C HIS A 186 -9.51 18.92 -14.83
N THR A 187 -9.29 17.62 -14.72
CA THR A 187 -10.22 16.61 -15.22
C THR A 187 -10.51 15.54 -14.18
N HIS A 188 -11.56 14.76 -14.41
CA HIS A 188 -11.85 13.54 -13.65
C HIS A 188 -11.26 12.27 -14.29
N LYS A 189 -10.34 12.43 -15.26
CA LYS A 189 -9.71 11.30 -15.94
C LYS A 189 -8.50 10.83 -15.14
N THR A 190 -8.61 9.67 -14.52
CA THR A 190 -7.56 9.01 -13.75
C THR A 190 -6.47 8.49 -14.69
N ILE A 191 -5.21 8.83 -14.39
CA ILE A 191 -4.01 8.33 -15.08
C ILE A 191 -3.26 7.29 -14.26
N ASP A 192 -3.46 7.30 -12.94
CA ASP A 192 -2.77 6.42 -12.03
C ASP A 192 -3.54 6.28 -10.71
N HIS A 193 -3.25 5.26 -9.93
CA HIS A 193 -3.86 5.02 -8.62
C HIS A 193 -2.79 4.72 -7.58
N ILE A 194 -3.05 5.08 -6.33
CA ILE A 194 -2.16 4.82 -5.20
C ILE A 194 -2.99 4.27 -4.05
N LEU A 195 -2.57 3.14 -3.49
CA LEU A 195 -3.22 2.58 -2.31
C LEU A 195 -2.80 3.38 -1.06
N LEU A 196 -3.73 4.15 -0.48
CA LEU A 196 -3.47 4.93 0.74
C LEU A 196 -3.73 4.09 1.98
N ASP A 197 -4.92 3.51 2.06
CA ASP A 197 -5.37 2.67 3.16
C ASP A 197 -5.81 1.31 2.61
N PRO A 198 -5.03 0.23 2.76
CA PRO A 198 -5.35 -1.06 2.16
C PRO A 198 -6.58 -1.74 2.76
N ALA A 199 -6.86 -1.58 4.06
CA ALA A 199 -7.91 -2.34 4.72
C ALA A 199 -8.28 -1.75 6.08
N ARG A 200 -9.53 -1.28 6.23
CA ARG A 200 -10.12 -0.94 7.53
C ARG A 200 -11.58 -1.33 7.63
N VAL A 201 -12.01 -1.67 8.84
CA VAL A 201 -13.41 -1.89 9.17
C VAL A 201 -14.13 -0.53 9.24
N GLY A 202 -15.27 -0.41 8.57
CA GLY A 202 -16.18 0.74 8.70
C GLY A 202 -15.59 2.09 8.26
N VAL A 203 -15.75 3.11 9.12
CA VAL A 203 -15.43 4.52 8.84
C VAL A 203 -13.93 4.83 8.94
N GLY A 204 -13.11 3.88 9.41
CA GLY A 204 -11.71 4.15 9.63
C GLY A 204 -10.91 4.46 8.35
N SER A 205 -11.38 4.03 7.18
CA SER A 205 -10.79 4.35 5.86
C SER A 205 -10.86 5.85 5.53
N TYR A 206 -11.82 6.57 6.10
CA TYR A 206 -11.99 8.01 5.95
C TYR A 206 -11.01 8.79 6.84
N MET A 207 -10.44 8.16 7.88
CA MET A 207 -9.59 8.84 8.87
C MET A 207 -8.25 9.31 8.30
N VAL A 208 -7.56 8.45 7.54
CA VAL A 208 -6.27 8.83 6.93
C VAL A 208 -6.46 9.95 5.91
N TRP A 209 -7.50 9.85 5.08
CA TRP A 209 -7.81 10.89 4.10
C TRP A 209 -8.13 12.23 4.77
N GLY A 210 -8.98 12.24 5.78
CA GLY A 210 -9.29 13.47 6.52
C GLY A 210 -8.07 14.06 7.22
N TRP A 211 -7.21 13.22 7.81
CA TRP A 211 -5.96 13.68 8.43
C TRP A 211 -5.02 14.32 7.41
N VAL A 212 -4.78 13.65 6.27
CA VAL A 212 -3.91 14.17 5.18
C VAL A 212 -4.49 15.46 4.60
N ASN A 213 -5.81 15.55 4.39
CA ASN A 213 -6.44 16.78 3.93
C ASN A 213 -6.20 17.94 4.90
N ASN A 214 -6.42 17.72 6.20
CA ASN A 214 -6.20 18.78 7.18
C ASN A 214 -4.73 19.22 7.22
N PHE A 215 -3.80 18.28 7.09
CA PHE A 215 -2.37 18.57 7.02
C PHE A 215 -2.02 19.40 5.76
N MET A 216 -2.58 19.04 4.62
CA MET A 216 -2.28 19.67 3.33
C MET A 216 -3.02 21.00 3.09
N CYS A 217 -4.21 21.19 3.67
CA CYS A 217 -5.06 22.37 3.48
C CYS A 217 -4.86 23.47 4.53
N CYS A 218 -3.78 23.43 5.32
CA CYS A 218 -3.42 24.48 6.28
C CYS A 218 -4.50 24.78 7.34
N ASN A 219 -5.07 23.76 7.99
CA ASN A 219 -5.88 24.04 9.18
C ASN A 219 -4.93 24.40 10.35
N ASP A 220 -4.86 25.69 10.72
CA ASP A 220 -4.20 26.19 11.94
C ASP A 220 -4.71 25.48 13.21
N LEU A 221 -5.86 24.82 13.11
CA LEU A 221 -6.55 24.10 14.18
C LEU A 221 -5.95 22.74 14.54
N ILE A 222 -5.06 22.15 13.73
CA ILE A 222 -4.24 21.06 14.24
C ILE A 222 -3.00 21.69 14.82
N ASN A 223 -3.04 21.86 16.14
CA ASN A 223 -1.84 21.84 16.97
C ASN A 223 -1.17 20.46 16.73
N LEU A 224 -0.54 20.27 15.56
CA LEU A 224 0.27 19.10 15.20
C LEU A 224 1.34 18.88 16.28
N ASN A 225 1.63 19.98 16.99
CA ASN A 225 2.52 20.18 18.11
C ASN A 225 1.92 19.91 19.50
N ALA A 226 0.72 19.35 19.64
CA ALA A 226 0.20 18.85 20.93
C ALA A 226 0.95 17.57 21.40
N GLY A 227 2.28 17.57 21.28
CA GLY A 227 3.18 16.78 22.11
C GLY A 227 3.69 15.45 21.55
N LYS A 228 3.49 15.11 20.27
CA LYS A 228 3.79 13.73 19.80
C LYS A 228 4.89 13.49 18.78
N TYR A 229 5.59 14.50 18.25
CA TYR A 229 6.61 14.25 17.23
C TYR A 229 7.92 14.99 17.51
N LYS A 230 8.96 14.19 17.84
CA LYS A 230 10.32 14.66 18.21
C LYS A 230 11.29 14.41 17.06
N SER A 231 12.34 15.22 16.95
CA SER A 231 13.47 15.03 16.01
C SER A 231 14.02 13.59 16.01
N GLU A 232 14.00 12.92 17.16
CA GLU A 232 14.38 11.51 17.30
C GLU A 232 13.55 10.56 16.43
N GLN A 233 12.24 10.77 16.31
CA GLN A 233 11.37 9.95 15.46
C GLN A 233 11.64 10.19 13.97
N GLU A 234 12.03 11.41 13.59
CA GLU A 234 12.46 11.70 12.22
C GLU A 234 13.76 10.95 11.88
N ILE A 235 14.72 10.98 12.79
CA ILE A 235 16.00 10.27 12.64
C ILE A 235 15.74 8.77 12.52
N GLN A 236 14.88 8.23 13.38
CA GLN A 236 14.50 6.82 13.32
C GLN A 236 13.78 6.48 12.02
N PHE A 237 12.83 7.31 11.58
CA PHE A 237 12.15 7.17 10.29
C PHE A 237 13.12 7.16 9.11
N LYS A 238 14.03 8.14 9.05
CA LYS A 238 15.02 8.24 7.98
C LYS A 238 15.97 7.03 7.98
N LYS A 239 16.40 6.58 9.16
CA LYS A 239 17.33 5.45 9.33
C LYS A 239 16.69 4.10 9.04
N GLU A 240 15.49 3.84 9.55
CA GLU A 240 14.85 2.51 9.47
C GLU A 240 13.95 2.36 8.24
N ILE A 241 13.29 3.43 7.81
CA ILE A 241 12.28 3.38 6.74
C ILE A 241 12.80 3.95 5.44
N ILE A 242 13.50 5.08 5.42
CA ILE A 242 13.99 5.66 4.14
C ILE A 242 15.27 4.97 3.67
N LYS A 243 16.26 4.82 4.55
CA LYS A 243 17.56 4.21 4.20
C LYS A 243 17.39 2.76 3.74
N GLY A 244 17.91 2.45 2.56
CA GLY A 244 17.81 1.11 1.96
C GLY A 244 16.45 0.79 1.31
N GLN A 245 15.55 1.77 1.17
CA GLN A 245 14.32 1.61 0.39
C GLN A 245 14.46 2.07 -1.07
N GLY A 246 15.67 2.41 -1.53
CA GLY A 246 15.91 2.76 -2.94
C GLY A 246 15.31 4.08 -3.37
N TRP A 247 15.07 5.00 -2.42
CA TRP A 247 14.69 6.38 -2.74
C TRP A 247 15.86 7.07 -3.48
N PRO A 248 15.61 7.75 -4.61
CA PRO A 248 16.59 8.61 -5.25
C PRO A 248 17.00 9.75 -4.30
N GLU A 249 18.28 10.11 -4.31
CA GLU A 249 18.81 11.19 -3.45
C GLU A 249 18.04 12.50 -3.64
N TRP A 250 17.75 12.87 -4.89
CA TRP A 250 16.98 14.07 -5.21
C TRP A 250 15.61 14.08 -4.55
N MET A 251 14.95 12.93 -4.45
CA MET A 251 13.60 12.82 -3.86
C MET A 251 13.68 12.89 -2.34
N VAL A 252 14.78 12.39 -1.76
CA VAL A 252 15.09 12.55 -0.33
C VAL A 252 15.28 14.01 0.02
N GLU A 253 16.02 14.78 -0.79
CA GLU A 253 16.13 16.23 -0.61
C GLU A 253 14.77 16.92 -0.85
N ALA A 254 14.07 16.57 -1.93
CA ALA A 254 12.82 17.20 -2.35
C ALA A 254 11.69 17.12 -1.32
N PHE A 255 11.53 16.00 -0.60
CA PHE A 255 10.49 15.94 0.42
C PHE A 255 10.83 16.73 1.69
N ASN A 256 12.11 17.05 1.92
CA ASN A 256 12.52 17.94 3.02
C ASN A 256 12.39 19.43 2.67
N ALA A 257 12.21 19.76 1.38
CA ALA A 257 12.12 21.13 0.92
C ALA A 257 11.01 21.91 1.63
N THR A 258 11.36 23.14 2.02
CA THR A 258 10.53 24.06 2.80
C THR A 258 9.73 25.03 1.95
N SER A 259 10.01 25.07 0.64
CA SER A 259 9.39 25.98 -0.32
C SER A 259 9.42 25.39 -1.75
N GLN A 260 8.59 25.95 -2.64
CA GLN A 260 8.60 25.58 -4.06
C GLN A 260 9.88 26.02 -4.78
N SER A 261 10.51 27.12 -4.36
CA SER A 261 11.78 27.59 -4.92
C SER A 261 12.91 26.61 -4.59
N GLU A 262 13.01 26.18 -3.33
CA GLU A 262 14.00 25.18 -2.90
C GLU A 262 13.80 23.85 -3.65
N LEU A 263 12.54 23.43 -3.85
CA LEU A 263 12.25 22.25 -4.66
C LEU A 263 12.74 22.40 -6.11
N ALA A 264 12.58 23.58 -6.71
CA ALA A 264 13.04 23.85 -8.07
C ALA A 264 14.57 23.79 -8.18
N GLU A 265 15.28 24.35 -7.19
CA GLU A 265 16.75 24.28 -7.09
C GLU A 265 17.24 22.83 -6.97
N ILE A 266 16.60 22.02 -6.13
CA ILE A 266 16.90 20.59 -5.99
C ILE A 266 16.70 19.87 -7.32
N LYS A 267 15.57 20.09 -8.01
CA LYS A 267 15.31 19.46 -9.31
C LYS A 267 16.34 19.87 -10.36
N GLN A 268 16.78 21.13 -10.35
CA GLN A 268 17.83 21.61 -11.24
C GLN A 268 19.20 20.97 -10.93
N LYS A 269 19.60 20.91 -9.66
CA LYS A 269 20.84 20.25 -9.20
C LYS A 269 20.94 18.81 -9.67
N TYR A 270 19.84 18.07 -9.65
CA TYR A 270 19.78 16.66 -10.05
C TYR A 270 19.33 16.41 -11.50
N HIS A 271 19.18 17.47 -12.31
CA HIS A 271 18.72 17.38 -13.70
C HIS A 271 17.39 16.61 -13.87
N VAL A 272 16.51 16.73 -12.89
CA VAL A 272 15.19 16.10 -12.91
C VAL A 272 14.27 16.93 -13.78
N LYS A 273 13.66 16.31 -14.79
CA LYS A 273 12.67 17.00 -15.64
C LYS A 273 11.48 17.46 -14.79
N PRO A 274 10.97 18.67 -15.03
CA PRO A 274 9.83 19.22 -14.29
C PRO A 274 8.58 18.34 -14.38
#